data_AF-B4VAU8-F1
#
_entry.id   AF-B4VAU8-F1
#
_cell.length_a   1.000
_cell.length_b   1.000
_cell.length_c   1.000
_cell.angle_alpha   90.00
_cell.angle_beta   90.00
_cell.angle_gamma   90.00
#
_symmetry.space_group_name_H-M   'P 1'
#
loop_
_entity.id
_entity.type
_entity.pdbx_description
1 polymer ?
#
loop_
_entity_poly.entity_id
_entity_poly.type
_entity_poly.pdbx_seq_one_letter_code
_entity_poly.pdbx_strand_id
1 'polypeptide(L)'
;MTHNYRSYLCRALTTRYGVSTVDWPPSAEYVVPLFSAIIDAVDLEEAAELFGAGIRAHRQATRPQTGPRGRDFAGSLALQLPQKDSSSLADIAVWASFQTIHGLVQQDDAADFETYLECALDACERDGGRPRREQVTAAAGA
;
A
#
# COMPACT_ATOMS: atom_id res chain seq x y z
N MET A 1 -10.21 -15.10 0.16
CA MET A 1 -10.71 -14.67 -1.16
C MET A 1 -9.69 -13.72 -1.78
N THR A 2 -8.50 -14.23 -2.16
CA THR A 2 -7.32 -13.38 -2.47
C THR A 2 -6.70 -13.61 -3.85
N HIS A 3 -7.20 -14.59 -4.61
CA HIS A 3 -6.62 -14.93 -5.92
C HIS A 3 -6.76 -13.79 -6.95
N ASN A 4 -7.89 -13.07 -6.92
CA ASN A 4 -8.13 -11.95 -7.82
C ASN A 4 -7.30 -10.73 -7.41
N TYR A 5 -7.29 -10.36 -6.13
CA TYR A 5 -6.42 -9.32 -5.60
C TYR A 5 -4.96 -9.46 -6.03
N ARG A 6 -4.33 -10.62 -5.79
CA ARG A 6 -2.92 -10.81 -6.16
C ARG A 6 -2.68 -10.62 -7.65
N SER A 7 -3.62 -11.06 -8.49
CA SER A 7 -3.56 -10.87 -9.93
C SER A 7 -3.66 -9.38 -10.31
N TYR A 8 -4.55 -8.63 -9.67
CA TYR A 8 -4.68 -7.19 -9.86
C TYR A 8 -3.47 -6.40 -9.34
N LEU A 9 -2.89 -6.82 -8.21
CA LEU A 9 -1.67 -6.24 -7.66
C LEU A 9 -0.50 -6.44 -8.63
N CYS A 10 -0.28 -7.67 -9.10
CA CYS A 10 0.75 -7.93 -10.11
C CYS A 10 0.54 -7.09 -11.37
N ARG A 11 -0.72 -6.92 -11.82
CA ARG A 11 -1.04 -6.06 -12.96
C ARG A 11 -0.75 -4.58 -12.70
N ALA A 12 -1.02 -4.08 -11.51
CA ALA A 12 -0.68 -2.71 -11.11
C ALA A 12 0.85 -2.51 -11.10
N LEU A 13 1.59 -3.46 -10.53
CA LEU A 13 3.06 -3.46 -10.54
C LEU A 13 3.63 -3.53 -11.95
N THR A 14 3.08 -4.38 -12.83
CA THR A 14 3.47 -4.43 -14.25
C THR A 14 3.28 -3.08 -14.94
N THR A 15 2.18 -2.38 -14.64
CA THR A 15 1.90 -1.07 -15.24
C THR A 15 2.91 -0.03 -14.78
N ARG A 16 3.44 -0.17 -13.56
CA ARG A 16 4.34 0.80 -12.94
C ARG A 16 5.82 0.57 -13.23
N TYR A 17 6.26 -0.68 -13.15
CA TYR A 17 7.67 -1.07 -13.23
C TYR A 17 8.02 -1.83 -14.53
N GLY A 18 7.03 -2.17 -15.35
CA GLY A 18 7.22 -2.85 -16.63
C GLY A 18 6.74 -4.30 -16.63
N VAL A 19 6.63 -4.85 -17.84
CA VAL A 19 6.07 -6.20 -18.09
C VAL A 19 6.97 -7.34 -17.66
N SER A 20 8.28 -7.11 -17.58
CA SER A 20 9.22 -8.12 -17.09
C SER A 20 9.38 -7.97 -15.59
N THR A 21 9.15 -9.06 -14.84
CA THR A 21 9.41 -9.09 -13.39
C THR A 21 10.90 -8.99 -13.06
N VAL A 22 11.79 -9.17 -14.05
CA VAL A 22 13.23 -8.91 -13.91
C VAL A 22 13.52 -7.41 -13.73
N ASP A 23 12.64 -6.55 -14.23
CA ASP A 23 12.78 -5.09 -14.15
C ASP A 23 12.10 -4.52 -12.90
N TRP A 24 11.41 -5.35 -12.12
CA TRP A 24 10.78 -4.92 -10.87
C TRP A 24 11.83 -4.68 -9.78
N PRO A 25 11.54 -3.81 -8.81
CA PRO A 25 12.41 -3.69 -7.65
C PRO A 25 12.50 -5.05 -6.92
N PRO A 26 13.69 -5.49 -6.46
CA PRO A 26 13.88 -6.77 -5.78
C PRO A 26 12.91 -7.01 -4.60
N SER A 27 12.53 -5.94 -3.90
CA SER A 27 11.54 -5.98 -2.82
C SER A 27 10.15 -6.48 -3.25
N ALA A 28 9.79 -6.38 -4.53
CA ALA A 28 8.47 -6.71 -5.06
C ALA A 28 8.05 -8.16 -4.72
N GLU A 29 8.98 -9.10 -4.77
CA GLU A 29 8.73 -10.52 -4.45
C GLU A 29 8.30 -10.72 -2.99
N TYR A 30 8.82 -9.90 -2.08
CA TYR A 30 8.59 -10.02 -0.64
C TYR A 30 7.39 -9.21 -0.15
N VAL A 31 7.07 -8.08 -0.78
CA VAL A 31 5.95 -7.21 -0.37
C VAL A 31 4.59 -7.75 -0.83
N VAL A 32 4.51 -8.43 -1.99
CA VAL A 32 3.25 -8.96 -2.53
C VAL A 32 2.55 -9.95 -1.58
N PRO A 33 3.25 -10.94 -0.99
CA PRO A 33 2.66 -11.82 0.03
C PRO A 33 2.18 -11.07 1.27
N LEU A 34 2.91 -10.04 1.71
CA LEU A 34 2.55 -9.24 2.90
C LEU A 34 1.29 -8.42 2.67
N PHE A 35 1.10 -7.84 1.48
CA PHE A 35 -0.16 -7.18 1.13
C PHE A 35 -1.34 -8.15 1.10
N SER A 36 -1.12 -9.36 0.61
CA SER A 36 -2.15 -10.40 0.61
C SER A 36 -2.52 -10.82 2.04
N ALA A 37 -1.53 -10.90 2.94
CA ALA A 37 -1.74 -11.21 4.36
C ALA A 37 -2.58 -10.14 5.08
N ILE A 38 -2.41 -8.86 4.74
CA ILE A 38 -3.25 -7.77 5.28
C ILE A 38 -4.72 -8.00 4.89
N ILE A 39 -4.99 -8.35 3.64
CA ILE A 39 -6.36 -8.59 3.15
C ILE A 39 -6.98 -9.84 3.77
N ASP A 40 -6.19 -10.91 3.93
CA ASP A 40 -6.67 -12.11 4.62
C ASP A 40 -6.98 -11.83 6.11
N ALA A 41 -6.39 -10.79 6.70
CA ALA A 41 -6.62 -10.41 8.10
C ALA A 41 -7.86 -9.54 8.33
N VAL A 42 -8.15 -8.59 7.43
CA VAL A 42 -9.21 -7.58 7.64
C VAL A 42 -10.25 -7.45 6.52
N ASP A 43 -10.19 -8.30 5.49
CA ASP A 43 -10.95 -8.18 4.24
C ASP A 43 -10.47 -7.03 3.31
N LEU A 44 -11.13 -6.92 2.16
CA LEU A 44 -10.68 -6.07 1.05
C LEU A 44 -11.07 -4.59 1.23
N GLU A 45 -12.22 -4.31 1.85
CA GLU A 45 -12.69 -2.95 2.07
C GLU A 45 -11.86 -2.30 3.18
N GLU A 46 -11.68 -3.00 4.31
CA GLU A 46 -10.85 -2.52 5.40
C GLU A 46 -9.38 -2.39 4.95
N ALA A 47 -8.84 -3.36 4.19
CA ALA A 47 -7.48 -3.27 3.66
C ALA A 47 -7.27 -2.03 2.77
N ALA A 48 -8.26 -1.64 1.96
CA ALA A 48 -8.16 -0.42 1.14
C ALA A 48 -8.04 0.83 2.02
N GLU A 49 -8.81 0.93 3.10
CA GLU A 49 -8.70 2.03 4.05
C GLU A 49 -7.34 2.06 4.74
N LEU A 50 -6.83 0.88 5.14
CA LEU A 50 -5.52 0.72 5.75
C LEU A 50 -4.38 1.12 4.80
N PHE A 51 -4.43 0.75 3.52
CA PHE A 51 -3.42 1.17 2.53
C PHE A 51 -3.43 2.69 2.35
N GLY A 52 -4.62 3.30 2.28
CA GLY A 52 -4.76 4.76 2.28
C GLY A 52 -4.21 5.42 3.55
N ALA A 53 -4.40 4.81 4.72
CA ALA A 53 -3.81 5.24 5.99
C ALA A 53 -2.28 5.14 5.97
N GLY A 54 -1.73 4.06 5.40
CA GLY A 54 -0.30 3.88 5.18
C GLY A 54 0.31 4.98 4.30
N ILE A 55 -0.36 5.36 3.20
CA ILE A 55 0.08 6.47 2.33
C ILE A 55 0.13 7.78 3.12
N ARG A 56 -0.92 8.09 3.88
CA ARG A 56 -0.95 9.30 4.71
C ARG A 56 0.16 9.30 5.77
N ALA A 57 0.39 8.16 6.41
CA ALA A 57 1.45 7.98 7.40
C ALA A 57 2.84 8.17 6.79
N HIS A 58 3.09 7.59 5.61
CA HIS A 58 4.35 7.74 4.90
C HIS A 58 4.61 9.20 4.52
N ARG A 59 3.63 9.86 3.89
CA ARG A 59 3.70 11.29 3.55
C ARG A 59 3.91 12.18 4.77
N GLN A 60 3.34 11.83 5.93
CA GLN A 60 3.55 12.58 7.16
C GLN A 60 4.97 12.40 7.71
N ALA A 61 5.53 11.19 7.62
CA ALA A 61 6.88 10.88 8.08
C ALA A 61 7.97 11.48 7.18
N THR A 62 7.71 11.63 5.87
CA THR A 62 8.67 12.18 4.90
C THR A 62 8.58 13.70 4.74
N ARG A 63 7.59 14.37 5.34
CA ARG A 63 7.47 15.83 5.27
C ARG A 63 8.69 16.50 5.91
N PRO A 64 9.32 17.48 5.23
CA PRO A 64 10.39 18.28 5.81
C PRO A 64 9.84 19.04 7.00
N GLN A 65 10.45 18.86 8.16
CA GLN A 65 9.91 19.37 9.40
C GLN A 65 10.36 20.78 9.73
N THR A 66 9.39 21.59 10.11
CA THR A 66 9.57 22.82 10.89
C THR A 66 9.44 22.49 12.38
N GLY A 67 10.37 21.72 12.95
CA GLY A 67 10.37 21.42 14.38
C GLY A 67 11.40 20.36 14.84
N PRO A 68 11.73 20.32 16.14
CA PRO A 68 12.85 19.52 16.66
C PRO A 68 12.59 18.01 16.84
N ARG A 69 11.42 17.48 16.46
CA ARG A 69 11.10 16.04 16.64
C ARG A 69 10.37 15.45 15.45
N GLY A 70 11.14 14.79 14.60
CA GLY A 70 10.60 13.89 13.58
C GLY A 70 9.83 12.76 14.15
N ARG A 71 8.67 12.54 13.54
CA ARG A 71 7.91 11.33 13.72
C ARG A 71 8.31 10.39 12.60
N ASP A 72 8.84 9.24 12.97
CA ASP A 72 9.11 8.15 12.06
C ASP A 72 7.81 7.58 11.47
N PHE A 73 7.95 6.68 10.50
CA PHE A 73 6.80 6.03 9.87
C PHE A 73 5.93 5.30 10.90
N ALA A 74 6.53 4.57 11.85
CA ALA A 74 5.79 3.84 12.89
C ALA A 74 4.93 4.77 13.76
N GLY A 75 5.49 5.89 14.21
CA GLY A 75 4.75 6.89 14.98
C GLY A 75 3.64 7.58 14.18
N SER A 76 3.84 7.75 12.87
CA SER A 76 2.84 8.35 11.96
C SER A 76 1.72 7.36 11.65
N LEU A 77 2.06 6.09 11.43
CA LEU A 77 1.11 5.00 11.22
C LEU A 77 0.21 4.80 12.45
N ALA A 78 0.76 4.98 13.66
CA ALA A 78 0.01 4.82 14.91
C ALA A 78 -1.06 5.89 15.12
N LEU A 79 -0.99 7.00 14.39
CA LEU A 79 -2.04 8.01 14.36
C LEU A 79 -3.11 7.72 13.32
N GLN A 80 -2.75 7.01 12.25
CA GLN A 80 -3.63 6.77 11.11
C GLN A 80 -4.40 5.47 11.26
N LEU A 81 -3.86 4.51 12.01
CA LEU A 81 -4.52 3.25 12.34
C LEU A 81 -5.23 3.37 13.70
N PRO A 82 -6.41 2.73 13.88
CA PRO A 82 -7.07 2.63 15.17
C PRO A 82 -6.06 2.18 16.24
N GLN A 83 -6.10 2.82 17.42
CA GLN A 83 -5.10 2.59 18.46
C GLN A 83 -4.98 1.09 18.81
N LYS A 84 -3.71 0.69 18.93
CA LYS A 84 -3.05 -0.52 19.45
C LYS A 84 -3.68 -1.25 20.67
N ASP A 85 -4.82 -0.81 21.19
CA ASP A 85 -5.60 -1.54 22.20
C ASP A 85 -6.43 -2.68 21.58
N SER A 86 -6.39 -2.82 20.25
CA SER A 86 -7.01 -3.92 19.53
C SER A 86 -6.23 -5.22 19.76
N SER A 87 -6.77 -6.06 20.66
CA SER A 87 -6.18 -7.31 21.14
C SER A 87 -6.26 -8.48 20.14
N SER A 88 -6.50 -8.20 18.86
CA SER A 88 -6.70 -9.24 17.86
C SER A 88 -5.39 -9.59 17.15
N LEU A 89 -5.23 -10.87 16.79
CA LEU A 89 -4.09 -11.33 16.00
C LEU A 89 -4.07 -10.69 14.60
N ALA A 90 -5.23 -10.28 14.08
CA ALA A 90 -5.36 -9.61 12.79
C ALA A 90 -4.70 -8.23 12.83
N ASP A 91 -4.99 -7.42 13.85
CA ASP A 91 -4.40 -6.08 14.02
C ASP A 91 -2.88 -6.14 14.17
N ILE A 92 -2.39 -7.11 14.96
CA ILE A 92 -0.95 -7.35 15.13
C ILE A 92 -0.32 -7.73 13.79
N ALA A 93 -0.95 -8.61 13.01
CA ALA A 93 -0.46 -9.04 11.70
C ALA A 93 -0.43 -7.91 10.68
N VAL A 94 -1.47 -7.07 10.64
CA VAL A 94 -1.53 -5.86 9.80
C VAL A 94 -0.39 -4.92 10.15
N TRP A 95 -0.25 -4.59 11.43
CA TRP A 95 0.77 -3.67 11.92
C TRP A 95 2.19 -4.17 11.63
N ALA A 96 2.44 -5.46 11.87
CA ALA A 96 3.72 -6.10 11.55
C ALA A 96 4.00 -6.09 10.03
N SER A 97 2.97 -6.31 9.21
CA SER A 97 3.09 -6.30 7.75
C SER A 97 3.48 -4.92 7.24
N PHE A 98 2.82 -3.85 7.68
CA PHE A 98 3.18 -2.48 7.29
C PHE A 98 4.63 -2.12 7.65
N GLN A 99 5.07 -2.44 8.86
CA GLN A 99 6.45 -2.20 9.28
C GLN A 99 7.44 -3.02 8.46
N THR A 100 7.13 -4.28 8.18
CA THR A 100 8.00 -5.17 7.41
C THR A 100 8.12 -4.68 5.97
N ILE A 101 7.01 -4.34 5.32
CA ILE A 101 7.01 -3.78 3.96
C ILE A 101 7.83 -2.48 3.94
N HIS A 102 7.58 -1.56 4.88
CA HIS A 102 8.34 -0.31 4.94
C HIS A 102 9.85 -0.57 5.13
N GLY A 103 10.22 -1.51 6.01
CA GLY A 103 11.61 -1.92 6.23
C GLY A 103 12.26 -2.50 4.98
N LEU A 104 11.58 -3.41 4.27
CA LEU A 104 12.08 -4.01 3.03
C LEU A 104 12.31 -2.94 1.94
N VAL A 105 11.34 -2.04 1.76
CA VAL A 105 11.40 -1.00 0.72
C VAL A 105 12.49 0.02 1.00
N GLN A 106 12.73 0.36 2.27
CA GLN A 106 13.85 1.25 2.65
C GLN A 106 15.24 0.65 2.39
N GLN A 107 15.34 -0.64 2.08
CA GLN A 107 16.60 -1.30 1.71
C GLN A 107 16.72 -1.52 0.19
N ASP A 108 15.73 -1.07 -0.59
CA ASP A 108 15.68 -1.24 -2.04
C ASP A 108 15.58 0.13 -2.71
N ASP A 109 16.72 0.64 -3.19
CA ASP A 109 16.82 1.97 -3.80
C ASP A 109 15.97 2.14 -5.07
N ALA A 110 15.56 1.04 -5.71
CA ALA A 110 14.70 1.05 -6.89
C ALA A 110 13.21 1.10 -6.54
N ALA A 111 12.86 0.90 -5.27
CA ALA A 111 11.48 0.82 -4.80
C ALA A 111 11.01 2.13 -4.15
N ASP A 112 9.73 2.43 -4.34
CA ASP A 112 9.05 3.50 -3.63
C ASP A 112 7.87 2.91 -2.83
N PHE A 113 7.87 3.18 -1.52
CA PHE A 113 6.91 2.58 -0.59
C PHE A 113 5.49 3.09 -0.87
N GLU A 114 5.36 4.37 -1.19
CA GLU A 114 4.08 4.97 -1.56
C GLU A 114 3.52 4.32 -2.83
N THR A 115 4.35 4.15 -3.86
CA THR A 115 3.98 3.48 -5.11
C THR A 115 3.47 2.05 -4.87
N TYR A 116 4.08 1.29 -3.96
CA TYR A 116 3.58 -0.05 -3.62
C TYR A 116 2.20 -0.02 -2.95
N LEU A 117 1.98 0.93 -2.03
CA LEU A 117 0.67 1.11 -1.41
C LEU A 117 -0.40 1.57 -2.40
N GLU A 118 -0.04 2.43 -3.36
CA GLU A 118 -0.94 2.84 -4.45
C GLU A 118 -1.33 1.66 -5.34
N CYS A 119 -0.37 0.79 -5.68
CA CYS A 119 -0.65 -0.44 -6.43
C CYS A 119 -1.57 -1.41 -5.66
N ALA A 120 -1.33 -1.55 -4.35
CA ALA A 120 -2.17 -2.35 -3.46
C ALA A 120 -3.59 -1.81 -3.36
N LEU A 121 -3.75 -0.49 -3.25
CA LEU A 121 -5.04 0.19 -3.20
C LEU A 121 -5.80 0.04 -4.53
N ASP A 122 -5.14 0.26 -5.67
CA ASP A 122 -5.71 0.09 -7.01
C ASP A 122 -6.14 -1.37 -7.27
N ALA A 123 -5.42 -2.34 -6.69
CA ALA A 123 -5.84 -3.74 -6.72
C ALA A 123 -7.10 -4.02 -5.89
N CYS A 124 -7.23 -3.42 -4.70
CA CYS A 124 -8.46 -3.49 -3.92
C CYS A 124 -9.64 -2.87 -4.67
N GLU A 125 -9.48 -1.67 -5.25
CA GLU A 125 -10.59 -1.02 -5.97
C GLU A 125 -11.12 -1.85 -7.14
N ARG A 126 -10.22 -2.55 -7.86
CA ARG A 126 -10.59 -3.43 -8.97
C ARG A 126 -11.27 -4.71 -8.53
N ASP A 127 -10.82 -5.35 -7.44
CA ASP A 127 -11.43 -6.59 -6.95
C ASP A 127 -12.78 -6.32 -6.29
N GLY A 128 -12.92 -5.18 -5.60
CA GLY A 128 -14.17 -4.72 -5.00
C GLY A 128 -15.22 -4.24 -6.02
N GLY A 129 -14.93 -4.32 -7.32
CA GLY A 129 -15.88 -3.98 -8.39
C GLY A 129 -16.19 -2.49 -8.51
N ARG A 130 -15.36 -1.60 -7.96
CA ARG A 130 -15.57 -0.15 -8.09
C ARG A 130 -15.22 0.27 -9.53
N PRO A 131 -16.17 0.75 -10.34
CA PRO A 131 -15.84 1.25 -11.66
C PRO A 131 -14.92 2.46 -11.50
N ARG A 132 -13.80 2.42 -12.23
CA ARG A 132 -12.85 3.52 -12.43
C ARG A 132 -13.62 4.83 -12.55
N ARG A 133 -13.53 5.70 -11.53
CA ARG A 133 -14.01 7.09 -11.67
C ARG A 133 -13.44 7.64 -12.97
N GLU A 134 -14.36 8.07 -13.81
CA GLU A 134 -14.17 8.49 -15.19
C GLU A 134 -12.89 9.31 -15.34
N GLN A 135 -11.94 8.79 -16.12
CA GLN A 135 -11.09 9.70 -16.88
C GLN A 135 -12.03 10.41 -17.84
N VAL A 136 -12.51 11.58 -17.43
CA VAL A 136 -13.13 12.57 -18.32
C VAL A 136 -12.01 13.01 -19.27
N THR A 137 -11.80 12.24 -20.33
CA THR A 137 -11.31 12.80 -21.57
C THR A 137 -12.42 13.71 -22.06
N ALA A 138 -12.32 14.99 -21.67
CA ALA A 138 -12.85 16.08 -22.46
C ALA A 138 -12.13 16.05 -23.82
N ALA A 139 -12.58 15.16 -24.70
CA ALA A 139 -12.49 15.37 -26.13
C ALA A 139 -13.67 16.28 -26.51
N ALA A 140 -13.57 17.53 -26.07
CA ALA A 140 -14.38 18.63 -26.56
C ALA A 140 -13.51 19.44 -27.52
N GLY A 141 -13.79 19.30 -28.82
CA GLY A 141 -13.58 20.33 -29.83
C GLY A 141 -12.18 20.47 -30.42
N ALA A 142 -11.99 19.89 -31.61
CA ALA A 142 -11.60 20.60 -32.85
C ALA A 142 -11.83 19.68 -34.05
#